data_AF-Q226C1-F1
#
_entry.id   AF-Q226C1-F1
#
_cell.length_a   1.000
_cell.length_b   1.000
_cell.length_c   1.000
_cell.angle_alpha   90.00
_cell.angle_beta   90.00
_cell.angle_gamma   90.00
#
_symmetry.space_group_name_H-M   'P 1'
#
loop_
_entity.id
_entity.type
_entity.pdbx_description
1 polymer ?
#
loop_
_entity_poly.entity_id
_entity_poly.type
_entity_poly.pdbx_seq_one_letter_code
_entity_poly.pdbx_strand_id
1 'polypeptide(L)'
;MDLKNVKDCIEVYPLGAGQDVGRSCILIKIYDKIIMLDCGLHMGVNDLTRYPDFEKIKQIWNIPEKRKWDQIIDLVLISHFHLDHIGALPYFTEIYNYDGPIYMTSPTKALLPYMCEDFRKVITESQKKEFTDDSIPQTPAQKIINDSRYPLIYTQENIQKCFQKAKINIKIIKQ
;
A
#
# COMPACT_ATOMS: atom_id res chain seq x y z
N MET A 1 -3.71 -37.80 -1.62
CA MET A 1 -3.98 -36.49 -1.00
C MET A 1 -5.38 -36.07 -1.44
N ASP A 2 -6.37 -36.25 -0.58
CA ASP A 2 -7.78 -35.94 -0.90
C ASP A 2 -7.99 -34.42 -0.92
N LEU A 3 -8.21 -33.85 -2.11
CA LEU A 3 -8.42 -32.42 -2.36
C LEU A 3 -9.84 -31.93 -1.98
N LYS A 4 -10.57 -32.67 -1.13
CA LYS A 4 -11.99 -32.40 -0.83
C LYS A 4 -12.23 -31.42 0.31
N ASN A 5 -11.18 -30.96 1.01
CA ASN A 5 -11.25 -29.88 2.01
C ASN A 5 -10.40 -28.68 1.58
N VAL A 6 -10.83 -27.99 0.53
CA VAL A 6 -10.24 -26.71 0.07
C VAL A 6 -10.37 -25.60 1.13
N LYS A 7 -11.13 -25.81 2.21
CA LYS A 7 -11.31 -24.86 3.31
C LYS A 7 -10.07 -24.64 4.19
N ASP A 8 -9.10 -25.57 4.20
CA ASP A 8 -7.88 -25.47 5.02
C ASP A 8 -6.64 -25.02 4.22
N CYS A 9 -6.84 -24.44 3.04
CA CYS A 9 -5.73 -24.01 2.18
C CYS A 9 -5.20 -22.63 2.60
N ILE A 10 -3.88 -22.48 2.68
CA ILE A 10 -3.20 -21.19 2.79
C ILE A 10 -2.83 -20.73 1.38
N GLU A 11 -3.34 -19.57 0.97
CA GLU A 11 -2.99 -18.96 -0.31
C GLU A 11 -2.07 -17.76 -0.08
N VAL A 12 -0.97 -17.67 -0.85
CA VAL A 12 -0.03 -16.55 -0.78
C VAL A 12 0.04 -15.87 -2.14
N TYR A 13 -0.24 -14.56 -2.17
CA TYR A 13 -0.23 -13.76 -3.39
C TYR A 13 0.67 -12.53 -3.24
N PRO A 14 1.83 -12.51 -3.91
CA PRO A 14 2.67 -11.31 -3.97
C PRO A 14 2.04 -10.29 -4.95
N LEU A 15 1.64 -9.11 -4.45
CA LEU A 15 1.27 -7.95 -5.28
C LEU A 15 2.48 -7.07 -5.63
N GLY A 16 3.59 -7.25 -4.93
CA GLY A 16 4.89 -6.64 -5.18
C GLY A 16 6.01 -7.40 -4.47
N ALA A 17 7.27 -7.02 -4.71
CA ALA A 17 8.46 -7.79 -4.33
C ALA A 17 8.54 -9.24 -4.88
N GLY A 18 7.65 -9.63 -5.78
CA GLY A 18 7.69 -10.91 -6.49
C GLY A 18 8.51 -10.78 -7.77
N GLN A 19 9.74 -11.31 -7.77
CA GLN A 19 10.72 -11.16 -8.87
C GLN A 19 11.05 -9.69 -9.21
N ASP A 20 10.87 -8.79 -8.24
CA ASP A 20 11.07 -7.35 -8.38
C ASP A 20 11.59 -6.78 -7.04
N VAL A 21 12.25 -5.63 -7.07
CA VAL A 21 12.75 -4.94 -5.86
C VAL A 21 11.91 -3.70 -5.60
N GLY A 22 11.22 -3.68 -4.47
CA GLY A 22 10.35 -2.58 -4.11
C GLY A 22 8.88 -2.97 -4.06
N ARG A 23 8.03 -2.01 -3.67
CA ARG A 23 6.57 -2.15 -3.56
C ARG A 23 6.12 -3.40 -2.81
N SER A 24 6.84 -3.82 -1.77
CA SER A 24 6.56 -5.04 -1.01
C SER A 24 5.12 -5.02 -0.51
N CYS A 25 4.37 -6.04 -0.90
CA CYS A 25 2.98 -6.25 -0.53
C CYS A 25 2.63 -7.70 -0.82
N ILE A 26 2.54 -8.51 0.23
CA ILE A 26 2.25 -9.95 0.14
C ILE A 26 0.95 -10.22 0.86
N LEU A 27 -0.03 -10.78 0.16
CA LEU A 27 -1.27 -11.20 0.76
C LEU A 27 -1.17 -12.65 1.20
N ILE A 28 -1.65 -12.93 2.41
CA ILE A 28 -1.81 -14.26 2.94
C ILE A 28 -3.28 -14.44 3.25
N LYS A 29 -3.93 -15.39 2.57
CA LYS A 29 -5.29 -15.79 2.86
C LYS A 29 -5.29 -17.13 3.59
N ILE A 30 -5.88 -17.13 4.76
CA ILE A 30 -6.05 -18.32 5.61
C ILE A 30 -7.52 -18.34 6.01
N TYR A 31 -8.24 -19.40 5.64
CA TYR A 31 -9.70 -19.46 5.83
C TYR A 31 -10.42 -18.26 5.16
N ASP A 32 -11.22 -17.54 5.93
CA ASP A 32 -11.94 -16.33 5.54
C ASP A 32 -11.14 -15.05 5.82
N LYS A 33 -9.88 -15.17 6.26
CA LYS A 33 -9.03 -14.06 6.68
C LYS A 33 -7.96 -13.73 5.65
N ILE A 34 -7.81 -12.44 5.35
CA ILE A 34 -6.76 -11.93 4.48
C ILE A 34 -5.87 -10.99 5.28
N ILE A 35 -4.59 -11.35 5.35
CA ILE A 35 -3.53 -10.57 5.99
C ILE A 35 -2.65 -9.99 4.90
N MET A 36 -2.42 -8.68 4.93
CA MET A 36 -1.46 -8.00 4.08
C MET A 36 -0.15 -7.81 4.85
N LEU A 37 0.94 -8.36 4.32
CA LEU A 37 2.29 -8.14 4.81
C LEU A 37 2.94 -7.04 3.98
N ASP A 38 3.34 -5.98 4.65
CA ASP A 38 3.91 -4.76 4.09
C ASP A 38 3.01 -4.02 3.10
N CYS A 39 3.29 -2.74 2.93
CA CYS A 39 2.59 -1.85 2.00
C CYS A 39 3.59 -0.81 1.49
N GLY A 40 4.49 -1.26 0.61
CA GLY A 40 5.62 -0.48 0.14
C GLY A 40 5.43 0.22 -1.20
N LEU A 41 6.39 1.05 -1.58
CA LEU A 41 6.47 1.67 -2.92
C LEU A 41 7.73 1.22 -3.69
N HIS A 42 7.68 1.32 -5.01
CA HIS A 42 8.84 1.14 -5.88
C HIS A 42 9.51 2.50 -6.14
N MET A 43 10.70 2.74 -5.59
CA MET A 43 11.36 4.06 -5.64
C MET A 43 11.82 4.47 -7.05
N GLY A 44 12.10 3.52 -7.93
CA GLY A 44 12.52 3.78 -9.30
C GLY A 44 11.39 4.07 -10.31
N VAL A 45 10.14 4.15 -9.86
CA VAL A 45 8.97 4.30 -10.74
C VAL A 45 8.24 5.62 -10.45
N ASN A 46 8.02 6.40 -11.52
CA ASN A 46 7.47 7.75 -11.42
C ASN A 46 5.97 7.86 -11.73
N ASP A 47 5.28 6.77 -12.06
CA ASP A 47 3.83 6.74 -12.27
C ASP A 47 3.10 5.99 -11.13
N LEU A 48 1.80 5.68 -11.31
CA LEU A 48 0.98 4.95 -10.33
C LEU A 48 1.42 3.49 -10.12
N THR A 49 2.18 2.90 -11.06
CA THR A 49 2.66 1.51 -10.93
C THR A 49 3.73 1.34 -9.85
N ARG A 50 4.18 2.47 -9.25
CA ARG A 50 5.00 2.48 -8.03
C ARG A 50 4.31 1.84 -6.83
N TYR A 51 2.97 1.86 -6.81
CA TYR A 51 2.18 1.25 -5.75
C TYR A 51 1.84 -0.20 -6.08
N PRO A 52 1.58 -1.06 -5.08
CA PRO A 52 0.95 -2.35 -5.30
C PRO A 52 -0.38 -2.16 -6.01
N ASP A 53 -0.71 -3.05 -6.93
CA ASP A 53 -2.00 -3.03 -7.63
C ASP A 53 -3.09 -3.59 -6.69
N PHE A 54 -3.65 -2.73 -5.86
CA PHE A 54 -4.63 -3.12 -4.85
C PHE A 54 -5.92 -3.65 -5.49
N GLU A 55 -6.34 -3.14 -6.64
CA GLU A 55 -7.59 -3.59 -7.28
C GLU A 55 -7.54 -5.07 -7.71
N LYS A 56 -6.34 -5.61 -7.98
CA LYS A 56 -6.17 -7.05 -8.21
C LYS A 56 -6.64 -7.91 -7.03
N ILE A 57 -6.62 -7.41 -5.80
CA ILE A 57 -7.11 -8.13 -4.61
C ILE A 57 -8.56 -8.56 -4.81
N LYS A 58 -9.40 -7.65 -5.31
CA LYS A 58 -10.81 -7.94 -5.56
C LYS A 58 -10.98 -8.93 -6.72
N GLN A 59 -10.12 -8.86 -7.73
CA GLN A 59 -10.16 -9.78 -8.87
C GLN A 59 -9.75 -11.21 -8.48
N ILE A 60 -8.65 -11.36 -7.72
CA ILE A 60 -8.10 -12.66 -7.29
C ILE A 60 -9.16 -13.49 -6.55
N TRP A 61 -9.92 -12.85 -5.67
CA TRP A 61 -10.92 -13.54 -4.84
C TRP A 61 -12.38 -13.22 -5.20
N ASN A 62 -12.62 -12.69 -6.41
CA ASN A 62 -13.95 -12.37 -6.94
C ASN A 62 -14.83 -11.58 -5.94
N ILE A 63 -14.25 -10.54 -5.35
CA ILE A 63 -14.89 -9.70 -4.34
C ILE A 63 -15.67 -8.57 -5.04
N PRO A 64 -16.93 -8.28 -4.64
CA PRO A 64 -17.70 -7.17 -5.21
C PRO A 64 -16.98 -5.83 -5.07
N GLU A 65 -17.01 -5.01 -6.13
CA GLU A 65 -16.32 -3.71 -6.18
C GLU A 65 -16.72 -2.76 -5.03
N LYS A 66 -17.99 -2.81 -4.62
CA LYS A 66 -18.57 -1.97 -3.56
C LYS A 66 -18.16 -2.38 -2.14
N ARG A 67 -17.50 -3.54 -1.97
CA ARG A 67 -17.06 -3.99 -0.65
C ARG A 67 -15.92 -3.09 -0.15
N LYS A 68 -16.03 -2.66 1.10
CA LYS A 68 -15.03 -1.78 1.73
C LYS A 68 -13.73 -2.54 1.98
N TRP A 69 -12.61 -1.84 1.96
CA TRP A 69 -11.28 -2.45 2.12
C TRP A 69 -11.03 -3.03 3.50
N ASP A 70 -11.57 -2.41 4.55
CA ASP A 70 -11.55 -2.92 5.93
C ASP A 70 -12.36 -4.22 6.13
N GLN A 71 -13.27 -4.53 5.20
CA GLN A 71 -14.01 -5.81 5.15
C GLN A 71 -13.34 -6.86 4.25
N ILE A 72 -12.26 -6.48 3.58
CA ILE A 72 -11.48 -7.35 2.67
C ILE A 72 -10.17 -7.74 3.33
N ILE A 73 -9.42 -6.77 3.86
CA ILE A 73 -8.13 -6.98 4.52
C ILE A 73 -8.33 -6.92 6.03
N ASP A 74 -8.32 -8.08 6.68
CA ASP A 74 -8.51 -8.17 8.12
C ASP A 74 -7.36 -7.54 8.91
N LEU A 75 -6.16 -7.49 8.32
CA LEU A 75 -4.95 -7.04 9.01
C LEU A 75 -3.86 -6.60 8.04
N VAL A 76 -3.21 -5.47 8.35
CA VAL A 76 -1.92 -5.06 7.73
C VAL A 76 -0.80 -5.18 8.77
N LEU A 77 0.23 -5.96 8.45
CA LEU A 77 1.45 -6.11 9.25
C LEU A 77 2.63 -5.49 8.53
N ILE A 78 3.29 -4.52 9.16
CA ILE A 78 4.49 -3.89 8.63
C ILE A 78 5.73 -4.46 9.31
N SER A 79 6.68 -4.92 8.51
CA SER A 79 7.95 -5.49 8.95
C SER A 79 8.92 -4.44 9.49
N HIS A 80 9.25 -3.42 8.69
CA HIS A 80 10.22 -2.37 9.03
C HIS A 80 9.95 -1.07 8.26
N PHE A 81 10.78 -0.04 8.49
CA PHE A 81 10.47 1.36 8.14
C PHE A 81 10.91 1.81 6.74
N HIS A 82 11.55 0.95 5.93
CA HIS A 82 11.98 1.38 4.60
C HIS A 82 10.79 1.63 3.66
N LEU A 83 10.96 2.53 2.70
CA LEU A 83 9.88 2.98 1.81
C LEU A 83 9.31 1.85 0.96
N ASP A 84 10.12 0.87 0.59
CA ASP A 84 9.69 -0.35 -0.07
C ASP A 84 8.84 -1.28 0.80
N HIS A 85 8.60 -0.95 2.08
CA HIS A 85 7.71 -1.68 2.98
C HIS A 85 6.59 -0.82 3.60
N ILE A 86 6.76 0.51 3.74
CA ILE A 86 5.74 1.41 4.31
C ILE A 86 5.23 2.49 3.36
N GLY A 87 5.92 2.69 2.24
CA GLY A 87 5.75 3.89 1.43
C GLY A 87 4.39 3.98 0.74
N ALA A 88 3.69 2.87 0.53
CA ALA A 88 2.33 2.87 -0.01
C ALA A 88 1.25 2.89 1.08
N LEU A 89 1.61 2.79 2.36
CA LEU A 89 0.63 2.69 3.44
C LEU A 89 -0.29 3.92 3.53
N PRO A 90 0.19 5.18 3.47
CA PRO A 90 -0.71 6.35 3.45
C PRO A 90 -1.61 6.36 2.22
N TYR A 91 -1.14 5.79 1.10
CA TYR A 91 -1.93 5.65 -0.12
C TYR A 91 -3.09 4.68 0.09
N PHE A 92 -2.79 3.49 0.63
CA PHE A 92 -3.78 2.47 0.90
C PHE A 92 -4.81 2.92 1.96
N THR A 93 -4.38 3.61 3.02
CA THR A 93 -5.31 4.02 4.09
C THR A 93 -6.24 5.16 3.68
N GLU A 94 -5.75 6.14 2.91
CA GLU A 94 -6.51 7.37 2.66
C GLU A 94 -7.12 7.46 1.26
N ILE A 95 -6.48 6.87 0.24
CA ILE A 95 -6.99 6.89 -1.13
C ILE A 95 -7.92 5.69 -1.34
N TYR A 96 -7.50 4.51 -0.89
CA TYR A 96 -8.36 3.33 -0.88
C TYR A 96 -9.29 3.26 0.35
N ASN A 97 -9.24 4.21 1.28
CA ASN A 97 -10.13 4.26 2.46
C ASN A 97 -10.09 2.99 3.32
N TYR A 98 -8.89 2.45 3.56
CA TYR A 98 -8.69 1.39 4.55
C TYR A 98 -8.65 1.97 5.98
N ASP A 99 -9.47 1.41 6.87
CA ASP A 99 -9.56 1.77 8.30
C ASP A 99 -9.44 0.54 9.22
N GLY A 100 -8.99 -0.60 8.67
CA GLY A 100 -8.75 -1.81 9.44
C GLY A 100 -7.47 -1.73 10.29
N PRO A 101 -7.15 -2.80 11.04
CA PRO A 101 -6.01 -2.79 11.96
C PRO A 101 -4.68 -2.85 11.21
N ILE A 102 -3.79 -1.93 11.59
CA ILE A 102 -2.42 -1.84 11.10
C ILE A 102 -1.49 -2.02 12.30
N TYR A 103 -0.62 -3.03 12.28
CA TYR A 103 0.40 -3.22 13.31
C TYR A 103 1.81 -3.09 12.76
N MET A 104 2.66 -2.49 13.58
CA MET A 104 4.09 -2.32 13.31
C MET A 104 4.83 -2.16 14.64
N THR A 105 6.16 -2.28 14.63
CA THR A 105 6.94 -2.05 15.84
C THR A 105 6.98 -0.56 16.22
N SER A 106 7.31 -0.25 17.48
CA SER A 106 7.44 1.13 17.96
C SER A 106 8.44 1.96 17.13
N PRO A 107 9.66 1.46 16.80
CA PRO A 107 10.58 2.18 15.93
C PRO A 107 10.01 2.43 14.52
N THR A 108 9.36 1.42 13.93
CA THR A 108 8.73 1.58 12.60
C THR A 108 7.65 2.65 12.61
N LYS A 109 6.77 2.65 13.62
CA LYS A 109 5.73 3.67 13.77
C LYS A 109 6.31 5.07 13.90
N ALA A 110 7.38 5.22 14.70
CA ALA A 110 8.00 6.52 14.94
C ALA A 110 8.63 7.10 13.65
N LEU A 111 9.20 6.26 12.79
CA LEU A 111 9.87 6.68 11.55
C LEU A 111 8.90 6.88 10.38
N LEU A 112 7.74 6.22 10.39
CA LEU A 112 6.74 6.29 9.31
C LEU A 112 6.44 7.71 8.80
N PRO A 113 6.09 8.70 9.65
CA PRO A 113 5.76 10.02 9.14
C PRO A 113 6.96 10.74 8.52
N TYR A 114 8.17 10.48 9.00
CA TYR A 114 9.39 11.12 8.47
C TYR A 114 9.77 10.55 7.11
N MET A 115 9.78 9.22 6.98
CA MET A 115 10.13 8.53 5.73
C MET A 115 9.15 8.92 4.62
N CYS A 116 7.85 8.88 4.89
CA CYS A 116 6.83 9.21 3.91
C CYS A 116 6.83 10.71 3.55
N GLU A 117 7.10 11.60 4.51
CA GLU A 117 7.14 13.05 4.25
C GLU A 117 8.38 13.44 3.43
N ASP A 118 9.53 12.84 3.72
CA ASP A 118 10.75 13.06 2.93
C ASP A 118 10.55 12.63 1.47
N PHE A 119 10.02 11.42 1.27
CA PHE A 119 9.67 10.93 -0.07
C PHE A 119 8.70 11.86 -0.80
N ARG A 120 7.63 12.30 -0.11
CA ARG A 120 6.64 13.22 -0.68
C ARG A 120 7.28 14.52 -1.17
N LYS A 121 8.20 15.11 -0.40
CA LYS A 121 8.91 16.34 -0.78
C LYS A 121 9.78 16.13 -2.02
N VAL A 122 10.58 15.06 -2.05
CA VAL A 122 11.46 14.72 -3.18
C VAL A 122 10.66 14.55 -4.48
N ILE A 123 9.54 13.83 -4.44
CA ILE A 123 8.67 13.64 -5.61
C ILE A 123 8.03 14.97 -6.04
N THR A 124 7.52 15.76 -5.09
CA THR A 124 6.89 17.05 -5.40
C THR A 124 7.88 18.03 -6.03
N GLU A 125 9.12 18.06 -5.57
CA GLU A 125 10.18 18.91 -6.14
C GLU A 125 10.63 18.43 -7.52
N SER A 126 10.73 17.12 -7.73
CA SER A 126 11.09 16.53 -9.03
C SER A 126 10.05 16.88 -10.09
N GLN A 127 8.76 16.78 -9.75
CA GLN A 127 7.67 17.19 -10.64
C GLN A 127 7.75 18.67 -11.00
N LYS A 128 8.00 19.57 -10.02
CA LYS A 128 8.14 21.00 -10.29
C LYS A 128 9.25 21.31 -11.30
N LYS A 129 10.37 20.59 -11.26
CA LYS A 129 11.47 20.76 -12.21
C LYS A 129 11.12 20.30 -13.62
N GLU A 130 10.37 19.22 -13.77
CA GLU A 130 9.91 18.73 -15.09
C GLU A 130 8.94 19.72 -15.77
N PHE A 131 8.14 20.47 -15.00
CA PHE A 131 7.22 21.47 -15.55
C PHE A 131 7.87 22.83 -15.90
N THR A 132 9.13 23.06 -15.50
CA THR A 132 9.86 24.29 -15.84
C THR A 132 10.68 24.20 -17.12
N ASP A 133 10.70 23.04 -17.78
CA ASP A 133 11.33 22.85 -19.08
C ASP A 133 10.24 22.79 -20.17
N ASP A 134 9.87 23.96 -20.70
CA ASP A 134 8.83 24.15 -21.74
C ASP A 134 9.12 23.41 -23.07
N SER A 135 10.25 22.68 -23.16
CA SER A 135 10.71 21.99 -24.36
C SER A 135 10.32 20.51 -24.46
N ILE A 136 9.73 19.91 -23.42
CA ILE A 136 9.43 18.47 -23.38
C ILE A 136 7.92 18.22 -23.62
N PRO A 137 7.54 17.47 -24.68
CA PRO A 137 6.14 17.16 -24.95
C PRO A 137 5.53 16.32 -23.83
N GLN A 138 4.31 16.69 -23.41
CA GLN A 138 3.64 15.99 -22.32
C GLN A 138 3.32 14.53 -22.68
N THR A 139 3.73 13.60 -21.81
CA THR A 139 3.53 12.15 -22.03
C THR A 139 2.06 11.74 -21.74
N PRO A 140 1.56 10.62 -22.29
CA PRO A 140 0.21 10.11 -21.98
C PRO A 140 -0.03 9.86 -20.48
N ALA A 141 1.02 9.51 -19.73
CA ALA A 141 0.98 9.40 -18.27
C ALA A 141 0.60 10.72 -17.59
N GLN A 142 0.97 11.86 -18.19
CA GLN A 142 0.63 13.19 -17.71
C GLN A 142 -0.83 13.58 -17.95
N LYS A 143 -1.55 12.92 -18.86
CA LYS A 143 -3.00 13.09 -19.02
C LYS A 143 -3.82 12.28 -18.01
N ILE A 144 -3.27 11.19 -17.47
CA ILE A 144 -3.90 10.38 -16.40
C ILE A 144 -3.85 11.13 -15.05
N ILE A 145 -2.94 12.11 -14.89
CA ILE A 145 -2.77 12.99 -13.71
C ILE A 145 -4.07 13.69 -13.27
N ASN A 146 -5.07 13.82 -14.16
CA ASN A 146 -6.32 14.50 -13.86
C ASN A 146 -7.46 13.60 -13.34
N ASP A 147 -7.27 12.28 -13.14
CA ASP A 147 -8.26 11.51 -12.36
C ASP A 147 -8.08 11.83 -10.87
N SER A 148 -8.95 12.71 -10.34
CA SER A 148 -8.91 13.14 -8.94
C SER A 148 -9.06 11.99 -7.94
N ARG A 149 -9.49 10.81 -8.38
CA ARG A 149 -9.68 9.64 -7.53
C ARG A 149 -8.36 9.00 -7.09
N TYR A 150 -7.33 9.02 -7.93
CA TYR A 150 -6.05 8.36 -7.66
C TYR A 150 -4.87 9.30 -7.90
N PRO A 151 -4.52 10.16 -6.91
CA PRO A 151 -3.38 11.06 -7.04
C PRO A 151 -2.07 10.28 -7.19
N LEU A 152 -1.02 10.89 -7.77
CA LEU A 152 0.30 10.26 -7.88
C LEU A 152 1.01 10.14 -6.52
N ILE A 153 0.72 11.05 -5.58
CA ILE A 153 1.34 11.12 -4.26
C ILE A 153 0.30 11.53 -3.21
N TYR A 154 0.41 10.97 -2.02
CA TYR A 154 -0.41 11.34 -0.86
C TYR A 154 0.02 12.68 -0.27
N THR A 155 -0.88 13.33 0.47
CA THR A 155 -0.60 14.61 1.15
C THR A 155 0.02 14.40 2.53
N GLN A 156 0.56 15.47 3.12
CA GLN A 156 1.02 15.46 4.50
C GLN A 156 -0.11 15.10 5.49
N GLU A 157 -1.34 15.55 5.20
CA GLU A 157 -2.52 15.19 6.00
C GLU A 157 -2.79 13.68 5.95
N ASN A 158 -2.63 13.05 4.78
CA ASN A 158 -2.81 11.61 4.64
C ASN A 158 -1.79 10.83 5.48
N ILE A 159 -0.53 11.28 5.50
CA ILE A 159 0.53 10.68 6.33
C ILE A 159 0.15 10.74 7.81
N GLN A 160 -0.35 11.90 8.27
CA GLN A 160 -0.74 12.07 9.67
C GLN A 160 -1.94 11.18 10.03
N LYS A 161 -2.98 11.10 9.18
CA LYS A 161 -4.12 10.20 9.39
C LYS A 161 -3.68 8.73 9.46
N CYS A 162 -2.83 8.31 8.52
CA CYS A 162 -2.23 6.98 8.49
C CYS A 162 -1.47 6.65 9.78
N PHE A 163 -0.64 7.58 10.26
CA PHE A 163 0.11 7.43 11.52
C PHE A 163 -0.80 7.22 12.74
N GLN A 164 -1.95 7.89 12.80
CA GLN A 164 -2.91 7.72 13.89
C GLN A 164 -3.59 6.34 13.86
N LYS A 165 -3.80 5.76 12.68
CA LYS A 165 -4.38 4.42 12.51
C LYS A 165 -3.44 3.29 12.94
N ALA A 166 -2.12 3.48 12.81
CA ALA A 166 -1.10 2.48 13.13
C ALA A 166 -1.00 2.17 14.65
N LYS A 167 -0.89 0.88 15.00
CA LYS A 167 -0.82 0.40 16.39
C LYS A 167 0.50 -0.34 16.65
N ILE A 168 1.02 -0.23 17.87
CA ILE A 168 2.29 -0.86 18.29
C ILE A 168 2.07 -2.22 18.97
N ASN A 169 0.91 -2.42 19.60
CA ASN A 169 0.65 -3.60 20.41
C ASN A 169 -0.20 -4.62 19.65
N ILE A 170 0.42 -5.72 19.20
CA ILE A 170 -0.31 -6.92 18.82
C ILE A 170 -0.76 -7.59 20.13
N LYS A 171 -2.03 -7.41 20.50
CA LYS A 171 -2.63 -8.24 21.55
C LYS A 171 -2.81 -9.63 20.96
N ILE A 172 -1.84 -10.52 21.18
CA ILE A 172 -2.01 -11.94 20.88
C ILE A 172 -3.11 -12.43 21.82
N ILE A 173 -4.29 -12.72 21.27
CA ILE A 173 -5.35 -13.39 22.00
C ILE A 173 -4.81 -14.77 22.33
N LYS A 174 -4.42 -14.98 23.59
CA LYS A 174 -4.19 -16.33 24.10
C LYS A 174 -5.56 -17.02 24.11
N GLN A 175 -5.70 -18.05 23.30
CA GLN A 175 -6.83 -18.99 23.38
C GLN A 175 -6.78 -19.74 24.70
#